data_AF-A0A959MKG7-F1
#
_entry.id   AF-A0A959MKG7-F1
#
_cell.length_a   1.000
_cell.length_b   1.000
_cell.length_c   1.000
_cell.angle_alpha   90.00
_cell.angle_beta   90.00
_cell.angle_gamma   90.00
#
_symmetry.space_group_name_H-M   'P 1'
#
loop_
_entity.id
_entity.type
_entity.pdbx_description
1 polymer ?
#
loop_
_entity_poly.entity_id
_entity_poly.type
_entity_poly.pdbx_seq_one_letter_code
_entity_poly.pdbx_strand_id
1 'polypeptide(L)'
;MKKIFLICTLVVLSFNGFSQTCEEREPTMLTMIGGISAGMIYNTYQLINSVKEGFSNKIYSNNQVEKLMNSQRGMIDYLTKSMDSAIQKNTFIHNDDKEYVNSMVDILMGLFQQATLMIDLSANNNTSNADKYEKQRKSNWDKISNILGFNDDDN
;
A
#
# COMPACT_ATOMS: atom_id res chain seq x y z
N MET A 1 -31.85 51.64 -7.68
CA MET A 1 -31.55 50.75 -6.54
C MET A 1 -31.99 49.30 -6.76
N LYS A 2 -33.23 49.00 -7.20
CA LYS A 2 -33.68 47.61 -7.46
C LYS A 2 -32.85 46.82 -8.48
N LYS A 3 -32.29 47.47 -9.51
CA LYS A 3 -31.45 46.82 -10.53
C LYS A 3 -30.05 46.41 -10.03
N ILE A 4 -29.52 47.09 -9.03
CA ILE A 4 -28.20 46.74 -8.43
C ILE A 4 -28.36 45.52 -7.52
N PHE A 5 -29.47 45.43 -6.78
CA PHE A 5 -29.76 44.30 -5.91
C PHE A 5 -29.90 42.99 -6.69
N LEU A 6 -30.55 43.02 -7.87
CA LEU A 6 -30.75 41.84 -8.72
C LEU A 6 -29.43 41.28 -9.30
N ILE A 7 -28.46 42.15 -9.57
CA ILE A 7 -27.13 41.75 -10.07
C ILE A 7 -26.31 41.12 -8.93
N CYS A 8 -26.38 41.67 -7.72
CA CYS A 8 -25.70 41.07 -6.56
C CYS A 8 -26.25 39.67 -6.22
N THR A 9 -27.56 39.42 -6.34
CA THR A 9 -28.13 38.09 -6.08
C THR A 9 -27.70 37.05 -7.12
N LEU A 10 -27.58 37.45 -8.40
CA LEU A 10 -27.16 36.57 -9.49
C LEU A 10 -25.67 36.18 -9.39
N VAL A 11 -24.83 37.11 -8.91
CA VAL A 11 -23.40 36.84 -8.68
C VAL A 11 -23.20 35.89 -7.50
N VAL A 12 -23.95 36.05 -6.39
CA VAL A 12 -23.82 35.17 -5.21
C VAL A 12 -24.30 33.73 -5.48
N LEU A 13 -25.29 33.52 -6.34
CA LEU A 13 -25.75 32.17 -6.71
C LEU A 13 -24.74 31.43 -7.62
N SER A 14 -23.86 32.15 -8.31
CA SER A 14 -22.87 31.56 -9.22
C SER A 14 -21.63 31.00 -8.49
N PHE A 15 -21.37 31.43 -7.25
CA PHE A 15 -20.21 30.98 -6.47
C PHE A 15 -20.47 29.71 -5.62
N ASN A 16 -21.73 29.32 -5.41
CA ASN A 16 -22.07 28.17 -4.56
C ASN A 16 -22.08 26.82 -5.32
N GLY A 17 -22.10 26.83 -6.65
CA GLY A 17 -22.16 25.59 -7.45
C GLY A 17 -20.82 24.83 -7.59
N PHE A 18 -19.69 25.44 -7.21
CA PHE A 18 -18.37 24.87 -7.45
C PHE A 18 -17.73 24.18 -6.23
N SER A 19 -18.12 24.50 -4.99
CA SER A 19 -17.46 23.91 -3.81
C SER A 19 -17.96 22.50 -3.47
N GLN A 20 -19.25 22.19 -3.70
CA GLN A 20 -19.84 20.90 -3.35
C GLN A 20 -19.24 19.71 -4.14
N THR A 21 -18.64 19.96 -5.31
CA THR A 21 -18.12 18.87 -6.16
C THR A 21 -16.72 18.38 -5.79
N CYS A 22 -15.90 19.16 -5.07
CA CYS A 22 -14.57 18.73 -4.66
C CYS A 22 -14.62 17.89 -3.37
N GLU A 23 -15.46 18.29 -2.41
CA GLU A 23 -15.51 17.71 -1.07
C GLU A 23 -16.02 16.26 -1.07
N GLU A 24 -16.93 15.89 -1.99
CA GLU A 24 -17.39 14.49 -2.13
C GLU A 24 -16.48 13.62 -3.02
N ARG A 25 -15.71 14.23 -3.92
CA ARG A 25 -14.82 13.51 -4.85
C ARG A 25 -13.58 12.98 -4.16
N GLU A 26 -13.02 13.74 -3.23
CA GLU A 26 -11.79 13.38 -2.54
C GLU A 26 -11.92 12.09 -1.70
N PRO A 27 -12.93 11.91 -0.83
CA PRO A 27 -13.12 10.66 -0.08
C PRO A 27 -13.33 9.44 -0.98
N THR A 28 -14.09 9.60 -2.08
CA THR A 28 -14.31 8.53 -3.06
C THR A 28 -13.00 8.12 -3.74
N MET A 29 -12.19 9.11 -4.13
CA MET A 29 -10.89 8.87 -4.73
C MET A 29 -9.92 8.20 -3.75
N LEU A 30 -9.86 8.66 -2.50
CA LEU A 30 -9.02 8.06 -1.47
C LEU A 30 -9.44 6.62 -1.16
N THR A 31 -10.73 6.34 -1.11
CA THR A 31 -11.26 4.97 -0.96
C THR A 31 -10.82 4.06 -2.11
N MET A 32 -10.95 4.54 -3.36
CA MET A 32 -10.51 3.78 -4.53
C MET A 32 -8.99 3.54 -4.52
N ILE A 33 -8.19 4.56 -4.19
CA ILE A 33 -6.74 4.43 -4.06
C ILE A 33 -6.39 3.45 -2.94
N GLY A 34 -7.10 3.51 -1.81
CA GLY A 34 -6.98 2.58 -0.70
C GLY A 34 -7.15 1.13 -1.17
N GLY A 35 -8.26 0.82 -1.83
CA GLY A 35 -8.53 -0.52 -2.36
C GLY A 35 -7.49 -1.01 -3.37
N ILE A 36 -7.06 -0.16 -4.30
CA ILE A 36 -6.00 -0.49 -5.27
C ILE A 36 -4.68 -0.79 -4.54
N SER A 37 -4.34 0.02 -3.55
CA SER A 37 -3.09 -0.11 -2.81
C SER A 37 -3.08 -1.39 -1.96
N ALA A 38 -4.21 -1.74 -1.33
CA ALA A 38 -4.36 -2.99 -0.60
C ALA A 38 -4.22 -4.21 -1.54
N GLY A 39 -4.85 -4.17 -2.71
CA GLY A 39 -4.68 -5.19 -3.76
C GLY A 39 -3.23 -5.31 -4.26
N MET A 40 -2.52 -4.19 -4.39
CA MET A 40 -1.10 -4.20 -4.75
C MET A 40 -0.25 -4.91 -3.70
N ILE A 41 -0.44 -4.59 -2.41
CA ILE A 41 0.27 -5.24 -1.31
C ILE A 41 0.02 -6.75 -1.31
N TYR A 42 -1.24 -7.17 -1.47
CA TYR A 42 -1.58 -8.60 -1.57
C TYR A 42 -0.84 -9.28 -2.73
N ASN A 43 -0.84 -8.66 -3.91
CA ASN A 43 -0.13 -9.20 -5.08
C ASN A 43 1.38 -9.28 -4.87
N THR A 44 1.99 -8.29 -4.21
CA THR A 44 3.41 -8.32 -3.87
C THR A 44 3.72 -9.46 -2.90
N TYR A 45 2.89 -9.66 -1.87
CA TYR A 45 3.00 -10.81 -0.97
C TYR A 45 2.94 -12.15 -1.73
N GLN A 46 1.94 -12.32 -2.59
CA GLN A 46 1.77 -13.54 -3.38
C GLN A 46 2.92 -13.78 -4.37
N LEU A 47 3.46 -12.72 -4.97
CA LEU A 47 4.61 -12.81 -5.86
C LEU A 47 5.85 -13.31 -5.12
N ILE A 48 6.15 -12.76 -3.94
CA ILE A 48 7.29 -13.21 -3.13
C ILE A 48 7.16 -14.69 -2.76
N ASN A 49 5.95 -15.15 -2.41
CA ASN A 49 5.69 -16.56 -2.11
C ASN A 49 5.82 -17.46 -3.36
N SER A 50 5.29 -17.02 -4.50
CA SER A 50 5.43 -17.72 -5.78
C SER A 50 6.91 -17.90 -6.17
N VAL A 51 7.75 -16.90 -5.91
CA VAL A 51 9.20 -17.00 -6.13
C VAL A 51 9.84 -18.02 -5.19
N LYS A 52 9.44 -18.06 -3.91
CA LYS A 52 9.90 -19.07 -2.95
C LYS A 52 9.53 -20.49 -3.39
N GLU A 53 8.30 -20.69 -3.86
CA GLU A 53 7.84 -21.97 -4.38
C GLU A 53 8.58 -22.36 -5.66
N GLY A 54 8.75 -21.43 -6.60
CA GLY A 54 9.53 -21.65 -7.81
C GLY A 54 10.99 -21.98 -7.51
N PHE A 55 11.59 -21.34 -6.51
CA PHE A 55 12.94 -21.68 -6.04
C PHE A 55 12.99 -23.09 -5.44
N SER A 56 12.05 -23.42 -4.55
CA SER A 56 11.98 -24.74 -3.89
C SER A 56 11.82 -25.89 -4.89
N ASN A 57 11.09 -25.64 -5.97
CA ASN A 57 10.89 -26.58 -7.08
C ASN A 57 11.98 -26.51 -8.16
N LYS A 58 13.09 -25.78 -7.92
CA LYS A 58 14.23 -25.62 -8.85
C LYS A 58 13.85 -24.99 -10.21
N ILE A 59 12.74 -24.26 -10.25
CA ILE A 59 12.30 -23.47 -11.43
C ILE A 59 13.12 -22.17 -11.51
N TYR A 60 13.40 -21.55 -10.35
CA TYR A 60 14.24 -20.36 -10.26
C TYR A 60 15.61 -20.69 -9.68
N SER A 61 16.65 -20.14 -10.32
CA SER A 61 18.02 -20.09 -9.80
C SER A 61 18.19 -18.98 -8.76
N ASN A 62 19.26 -19.04 -7.96
CA ASN A 62 19.61 -17.99 -6.98
C ASN A 62 19.66 -16.59 -7.61
N ASN A 63 20.28 -16.47 -8.79
CA ASN A 63 20.37 -15.18 -9.50
C ASN A 63 18.99 -14.67 -9.91
N GLN A 64 18.09 -15.55 -10.40
CA GLN A 64 16.72 -15.15 -10.72
C GLN A 64 15.95 -14.70 -9.47
N VAL A 65 16.10 -15.40 -8.34
CA VAL A 65 15.52 -14.99 -7.06
C VAL A 65 16.03 -13.62 -6.67
N GLU A 66 17.35 -13.41 -6.66
CA GLU A 66 17.98 -12.14 -6.30
C GLU A 66 17.46 -10.99 -7.17
N LYS A 67 17.42 -11.18 -8.49
CA LYS A 67 16.93 -10.17 -9.43
C LYS A 67 15.46 -9.82 -9.18
N LEU A 68 14.60 -10.82 -9.03
CA LEU A 68 13.16 -10.62 -8.78
C LEU A 68 12.92 -9.93 -7.44
N MET A 69 13.59 -10.38 -6.37
CA MET A 69 13.45 -9.80 -5.03
C MET A 69 14.02 -8.40 -4.93
N ASN A 70 15.15 -8.10 -5.58
CA ASN A 70 15.67 -6.74 -5.64
C ASN A 70 14.75 -5.79 -6.42
N SER A 71 14.06 -6.28 -7.46
CA SER A 71 13.02 -5.49 -8.14
C SER A 71 11.86 -5.15 -7.20
N GLN A 72 11.38 -6.11 -6.40
CA GLN A 72 10.33 -5.84 -5.42
C GLN A 72 10.80 -4.87 -4.33
N ARG A 73 12.01 -5.06 -3.80
CA ARG A 73 12.62 -4.16 -2.79
C ARG A 73 12.75 -2.73 -3.31
N GLY A 74 13.19 -2.53 -4.55
CA GLY A 74 13.30 -1.21 -5.15
C GLY A 74 11.95 -0.52 -5.34
N MET A 75 10.93 -1.27 -5.79
CA MET A 75 9.56 -0.76 -5.88
C MET A 75 9.01 -0.37 -4.50
N ILE A 76 9.18 -1.23 -3.50
CA ILE A 76 8.74 -0.98 -2.13
C ILE A 76 9.42 0.25 -1.54
N ASP A 77 10.74 0.38 -1.65
CA ASP A 77 11.52 1.52 -1.15
C ASP A 77 11.06 2.85 -1.77
N TYR A 78 10.74 2.85 -3.07
CA TYR A 78 10.17 4.03 -3.73
C TYR A 78 8.79 4.40 -3.18
N LEU A 79 7.91 3.41 -2.99
CA LEU A 79 6.55 3.62 -2.50
C LEU A 79 6.54 4.12 -1.05
N THR A 80 7.34 3.51 -0.17
CA THR A 80 7.41 3.93 1.24
C THR A 80 7.93 5.35 1.37
N LYS A 81 8.99 5.72 0.63
CA LYS A 81 9.47 7.12 0.57
C LYS A 81 8.42 8.10 0.08
N SER A 82 7.63 7.70 -0.91
CA SER A 82 6.57 8.54 -1.46
C SER A 82 5.43 8.75 -0.46
N MET A 83 5.03 7.68 0.23
CA MET A 83 4.02 7.71 1.31
C MET A 83 4.50 8.53 2.51
N ASP A 84 5.73 8.32 2.97
CA ASP A 84 6.35 9.10 4.06
C ASP A 84 6.41 10.59 3.70
N SER A 85 6.75 10.92 2.46
CA SER A 85 6.75 12.31 1.99
C SER A 85 5.36 12.94 2.04
N ALA A 86 4.30 12.20 1.69
CA ALA A 86 2.93 12.67 1.79
C ALA A 86 2.49 12.92 3.25
N ILE A 87 2.89 12.03 4.16
CA ILE A 87 2.65 12.21 5.60
C ILE A 87 3.37 13.46 6.12
N GLN A 88 4.67 13.62 5.82
CA GLN A 88 5.48 14.75 6.28
C GLN A 88 4.98 16.11 5.75
N LYS A 89 4.40 16.13 4.55
CA LYS A 89 3.82 17.33 3.95
C LYS A 89 2.42 17.65 4.46
N ASN A 90 1.88 16.85 5.38
CA ASN A 90 0.49 16.95 5.86
C ASN A 90 -0.52 16.95 4.70
N THR A 91 -0.29 16.10 3.70
CA THR A 91 -1.19 15.98 2.53
C THR A 91 -2.59 15.50 2.94
N PHE A 92 -2.68 14.70 4.00
CA PHE A 92 -3.94 14.14 4.48
C PHE A 92 -4.60 15.05 5.52
N ILE A 93 -5.87 15.38 5.28
CA ILE A 93 -6.70 16.20 6.18
C ILE A 93 -7.16 15.37 7.38
N HIS A 94 -7.64 14.15 7.14
CA HIS A 94 -8.13 13.25 8.19
C HIS A 94 -7.00 12.41 8.79
N ASN A 95 -7.10 12.10 10.07
CA ASN A 95 -6.12 11.25 10.75
C ASN A 95 -6.22 9.79 10.32
N ASP A 96 -7.43 9.30 10.04
CA ASP A 96 -7.67 7.94 9.57
C ASP A 96 -6.90 7.64 8.27
N ASP A 97 -6.83 8.60 7.35
CA ASP A 97 -6.03 8.49 6.13
C ASP A 97 -4.52 8.38 6.44
N LYS A 98 -4.03 9.12 7.44
CA LYS A 98 -2.63 9.04 7.88
C LYS A 98 -2.34 7.69 8.52
N GLU A 99 -3.24 7.19 9.36
CA GLU A 99 -3.12 5.88 10.02
C GLU A 99 -3.14 4.75 9.00
N TYR A 100 -4.02 4.83 8.00
CA TYR A 100 -4.05 3.91 6.87
C TYR A 100 -2.70 3.91 6.13
N VAL A 101 -2.19 5.07 5.75
CA VAL A 101 -0.91 5.16 5.02
C VAL A 101 0.26 4.66 5.87
N ASN A 102 0.29 4.96 7.17
CA ASN A 102 1.30 4.40 8.08
C ASN A 102 1.24 2.87 8.15
N SER A 103 0.04 2.30 8.18
CA SER A 103 -0.17 0.84 8.16
C SER A 103 0.33 0.22 6.85
N MET A 104 0.11 0.91 5.73
CA MET A 104 0.63 0.50 4.42
C MET A 104 2.16 0.52 4.38
N VAL A 105 2.79 1.55 4.94
CA VAL A 105 4.26 1.65 5.03
C VAL A 105 4.82 0.50 5.88
N ASP A 106 4.22 0.20 7.03
CA ASP A 106 4.66 -0.90 7.89
C ASP A 106 4.58 -2.26 7.19
N ILE A 107 3.48 -2.53 6.46
CA ILE A 107 3.34 -3.77 5.69
C ILE A 107 4.35 -3.84 4.55
N LEU A 108 4.52 -2.75 3.80
CA LEU A 108 5.49 -2.66 2.72
C LEU A 108 6.91 -2.94 3.23
N MET A 109 7.30 -2.37 4.37
CA MET A 109 8.59 -2.67 5.01
C MET A 109 8.70 -4.13 5.46
N GLY A 110 7.62 -4.72 5.94
CA GLY A 110 7.56 -6.16 6.20
C GLY A 110 7.79 -7.01 4.94
N LEU A 111 7.22 -6.62 3.80
CA LEU A 111 7.41 -7.27 2.50
C LEU A 111 8.83 -7.07 1.97
N PHE A 112 9.43 -5.89 2.19
CA PHE A 112 10.84 -5.63 1.89
C PHE A 112 11.75 -6.61 2.66
N GLN A 113 11.47 -6.81 3.94
CA GLN A 113 12.21 -7.75 4.77
C GLN A 113 11.99 -9.20 4.31
N GLN A 114 10.77 -9.57 3.93
CA GLN A 114 10.47 -10.90 3.40
C GLN A 114 11.24 -11.18 2.09
N ALA A 115 11.31 -10.19 1.18
CA ALA A 115 12.09 -10.29 -0.03
C ALA A 115 13.59 -10.42 0.26
N THR A 116 14.12 -9.68 1.25
CA THR A 116 15.51 -9.79 1.70
C THR A 116 15.82 -11.19 2.22
N LEU A 117 14.95 -11.73 3.09
CA LEU A 117 15.10 -13.09 3.61
C LEU A 117 15.01 -14.16 2.53
N MET A 118 14.24 -13.92 1.46
CA MET A 118 14.18 -14.83 0.31
C MET A 118 15.51 -14.88 -0.46
N ILE A 119 16.18 -13.73 -0.61
CA ILE A 119 17.53 -13.66 -1.20
C ILE A 119 18.49 -14.48 -0.32
N ASP A 120 18.51 -14.23 0.99
CA ASP A 120 19.39 -14.91 1.94
C ASP A 120 19.13 -16.43 1.98
N LEU A 121 17.87 -16.83 1.89
CA LEU A 121 17.47 -18.24 1.82
C LEU A 121 17.99 -18.89 0.54
N SER A 122 17.86 -18.23 -0.62
CA SER A 122 18.35 -18.77 -1.88
C SER A 122 19.88 -18.91 -1.91
N ALA A 123 20.61 -17.99 -1.26
CA ALA A 123 22.07 -18.00 -1.24
C ALA A 123 22.65 -19.09 -0.32
N ASN A 124 22.09 -19.26 0.88
CA ASN A 124 22.72 -20.05 1.95
C ASN A 124 21.94 -21.31 2.35
N ASN A 125 20.76 -21.56 1.75
CA ASN A 125 19.85 -22.71 1.93
C ASN A 125 19.87 -23.37 3.32
N ASN A 126 19.94 -22.57 4.38
CA ASN A 126 20.02 -23.07 5.75
C ASN A 126 18.67 -22.92 6.46
N THR A 127 18.44 -23.79 7.44
CA THR A 127 17.17 -23.87 8.17
C THR A 127 16.85 -22.57 8.91
N SER A 128 17.87 -21.86 9.41
CA SER A 128 17.68 -20.59 10.12
C SER A 128 17.04 -19.50 9.24
N ASN A 129 17.46 -19.40 7.98
CA ASN A 129 16.91 -18.43 7.03
C ASN A 129 15.48 -18.82 6.61
N ALA A 130 15.18 -20.12 6.51
CA ALA A 130 13.84 -20.61 6.22
C ALA A 130 12.85 -20.24 7.34
N ASP A 131 13.25 -20.42 8.60
CA ASP A 131 12.43 -20.08 9.77
C ASP A 131 12.17 -18.57 9.87
N LYS A 132 13.20 -17.75 9.63
CA LYS A 132 13.07 -16.28 9.60
C LYS A 132 12.12 -15.84 8.51
N TYR A 133 12.26 -16.40 7.30
CA TYR A 133 11.37 -16.11 6.17
C TYR A 133 9.92 -16.47 6.54
N GLU A 134 9.70 -17.66 7.10
CA GLU A 134 8.35 -18.14 7.43
C GLU A 134 7.70 -17.29 8.54
N LYS A 135 8.46 -16.89 9.55
CA LYS A 135 7.99 -15.97 10.60
C LYS A 135 7.60 -14.62 10.00
N GLN A 136 8.42 -14.06 9.11
CA GLN A 136 8.12 -12.79 8.45
C GLN A 136 6.89 -12.91 7.55
N ARG A 137 6.77 -14.01 6.79
CA ARG A 137 5.62 -14.30 5.92
C ARG A 137 4.32 -14.31 6.71
N LYS A 138 4.27 -15.01 7.84
CA LYS A 138 3.09 -15.06 8.72
C LYS A 138 2.75 -13.68 9.28
N SER A 139 3.74 -12.98 9.83
CA SER A 139 3.56 -11.61 10.34
C SER A 139 3.02 -10.65 9.28
N ASN A 140 3.53 -10.73 8.04
CA ASN A 140 3.02 -9.92 6.93
C ASN A 140 1.59 -10.30 6.58
N TRP A 141 1.27 -11.60 6.53
CA TRP A 141 -0.08 -12.06 6.24
C TRP A 141 -1.09 -11.55 7.26
N ASP A 142 -0.78 -11.61 8.55
CA ASP A 142 -1.67 -11.14 9.62
C ASP A 142 -2.02 -9.65 9.43
N LYS A 143 -1.03 -8.82 9.07
CA LYS A 143 -1.27 -7.39 8.79
C LYS A 143 -2.05 -7.16 7.49
N ILE A 144 -1.74 -7.91 6.43
CA ILE A 144 -2.40 -7.79 5.12
C ILE A 144 -3.87 -8.20 5.20
N SER A 145 -4.15 -9.31 5.88
CA SER A 145 -5.50 -9.83 6.06
C SER A 145 -6.37 -8.89 6.89
N ASN A 146 -5.79 -8.18 7.87
CA ASN A 146 -6.48 -7.09 8.57
C ASN A 146 -6.88 -5.94 7.63
N ILE A 147 -5.95 -5.44 6.80
CA ILE A 147 -6.26 -4.32 5.87
C ILE A 147 -7.30 -4.71 4.81
N LEU A 148 -7.31 -5.98 4.39
CA LEU A 148 -8.25 -6.47 3.38
C LEU A 148 -9.61 -6.88 3.95
N GLY A 149 -9.79 -6.85 5.28
CA GLY A 149 -11.02 -7.34 5.92
C GLY A 149 -11.20 -8.86 5.77
N PHE A 150 -10.12 -9.63 5.64
CA PHE A 150 -10.19 -11.10 5.56
C PHE A 150 -10.26 -11.77 6.94
N ASN A 151 -9.90 -11.03 7.99
CA ASN A 151 -9.97 -11.50 9.38
C ASN A 151 -11.28 -11.11 10.07
N ASP A 152 -12.17 -10.44 9.36
CA ASP A 152 -13.51 -10.14 9.85
C ASP A 152 -14.36 -11.42 9.70
N ASP A 153 -14.48 -12.18 10.79
CA ASP A 153 -15.52 -13.19 11.01
C ASP A 153 -16.91 -12.51 11.17
N ASP A 154 -17.26 -11.59 10.27
CA ASP A 154 -18.52 -10.86 10.34
C ASP A 154 -19.66 -11.74 9.81
N ASN A 155 -20.27 -12.46 10.76
CA ASN A 155 -21.73 -12.63 10.85
C ASN A 155 -22.40 -11.31 11.25
#